data_AF-A0A7W9S515-F1
#
_entry.id   AF-A0A7W9S515-F1
#
_cell.length_a   1.000
_cell.length_b   1.000
_cell.length_c   1.000
_cell.angle_alpha   90.00
_cell.angle_beta   90.00
_cell.angle_gamma   90.00
#
_symmetry.space_group_name_H-M   'P 1'
#
loop_
_entity.id
_entity.type
_entity.pdbx_description
1 polymer ?
#
loop_
_entity_poly.entity_id
_entity_poly.type
_entity_poly.pdbx_seq_one_letter_code
_entity_poly.pdbx_strand_id
1 'polypeptide(L)' 'MERFLEDHQKRRLTDRFDILTAINILKSQGYEDDELIREIIRVFYVDLDTYEEVLKQARAA' A
#
# COMPACT_ATOMS: atom_id res chain seq x y z
N MET A 1 -2.26 2.31 23.94
CA MET A 1 -1.88 3.64 23.43
C MET A 1 -1.80 3.53 21.92
N GLU A 2 -2.92 3.76 21.25
CA GLU A 2 -2.98 3.87 19.79
C GLU A 2 -2.01 4.96 19.36
N ARG A 3 -0.93 4.56 18.68
CA ARG A 3 -0.01 5.50 18.02
C ARG A 3 -0.75 6.02 16.79
N PHE A 4 -1.59 7.03 16.99
CA PHE A 4 -2.01 7.94 15.92
C PHE A 4 -0.75 8.66 15.45
N LEU A 5 0.00 8.02 14.55
CA LEU A 5 1.04 8.69 13.78
C LEU A 5 0.36 9.83 13.04
N GLU A 6 0.70 11.04 13.49
CA GLU A 6 0.21 12.32 13.03
C GLU A 6 0.03 12.32 11.50
N ASP A 7 -1.24 12.38 11.06
CA ASP A 7 -1.69 12.21 9.68
C ASP A 7 -1.04 13.21 8.69
N HIS A 8 -0.37 14.24 9.19
CA HIS A 8 0.27 15.30 8.40
C HIS A 8 1.66 14.94 7.82
N GLN A 9 2.26 13.80 8.22
CA GLN A 9 3.58 13.37 7.74
C GLN A 9 3.57 12.06 6.96
N LYS A 10 2.40 11.49 6.66
CA LYS A 10 2.33 10.25 5.86
C LYS A 10 3.00 10.46 4.51
N ARG A 11 4.08 9.70 4.27
CA ARG A 11 4.80 9.75 3.00
C ARG A 11 3.83 9.33 1.90
N ARG A 12 3.78 10.10 0.82
CA ARG A 12 2.91 9.75 -0.32
C ARG A 12 3.58 8.64 -1.10
N LEU A 13 2.88 7.52 -1.27
CA LEU A 13 3.28 6.48 -2.21
C LEU A 13 2.55 6.77 -3.52
N THR A 14 3.24 7.46 -4.42
CA THR A 14 2.76 7.77 -5.77
C THR A 14 3.53 7.02 -6.84
N ASP A 15 4.67 6.43 -6.49
CA ASP A 15 5.49 5.67 -7.42
C ASP A 15 5.04 4.21 -7.47
N ARG A 16 4.89 3.69 -8.69
CA ARG A 16 4.40 2.33 -8.95
C ARG A 16 5.33 1.28 -8.37
N PHE A 17 6.65 1.51 -8.42
CA PHE A 17 7.65 0.60 -7.91
C PHE A 17 7.65 0.56 -6.38
N ASP A 18 7.50 1.71 -5.73
CA ASP A 18 7.32 1.78 -4.28
C ASP A 18 6.03 1.06 -3.85
N ILE A 19 4.92 1.26 -4.58
CA ILE A 19 3.64 0.61 -4.28
C ILE A 19 3.76 -0.91 -4.42
N LEU A 20 4.38 -1.39 -5.50
CA LEU A 20 4.61 -2.82 -5.71
C LEU A 20 5.51 -3.42 -4.63
N THR A 21 6.54 -2.68 -4.22
CA THR A 21 7.44 -3.10 -3.14
C THR A 21 6.70 -3.22 -1.82
N ALA A 22 5.88 -2.23 -1.47
CA ALA A 22 5.05 -2.26 -0.27
C ALA A 22 4.07 -3.45 -0.28
N ILE A 23 3.42 -3.70 -1.42
CA ILE A 23 2.53 -4.85 -1.63
C ILE A 23 3.29 -6.16 -1.42
N ASN A 24 4.46 -6.33 -2.04
CA ASN A 24 5.25 -7.56 -1.92
C ASN A 24 5.72 -7.81 -0.49
N ILE A 25 6.12 -6.77 0.23
CA ILE A 25 6.50 -6.87 1.64
C ILE A 25 5.31 -7.36 2.48
N LEU A 26 4.13 -6.78 2.28
CA LEU A 26 2.93 -7.16 3.03
C LEU A 26 2.44 -8.57 2.66
N LYS A 27 2.45 -8.93 1.37
CA LYS A 27 2.15 -10.31 0.95
C LYS A 27 3.13 -11.32 1.56
N SER A 28 4.41 -10.96 1.63
CA SER A 28 5.43 -11.80 2.29
C SER A 28 5.21 -11.94 3.80
N GLN A 29 4.48 -11.02 4.44
CA GLN A 29 4.08 -11.11 5.83
C GLN A 29 2.80 -11.94 6.02
N GLY A 30 2.13 -12.36 4.94
CA GLY A 30 0.91 -13.17 4.96
C GLY A 30 -0.39 -12.38 4.82
N TYR A 31 -0.34 -11.09 4.50
CA TYR A 31 -1.55 -10.29 4.27
C TYR A 31 -2.20 -10.66 2.93
N GLU A 32 -3.52 -10.80 2.95
CA GLU A 32 -4.32 -11.04 1.74
C GLU A 32 -4.58 -9.75 0.96
N ASP A 33 -4.92 -9.86 -0.33
CA ASP A 33 -5.13 -8.70 -1.21
C ASP A 33 -6.15 -7.68 -0.64
N ASP A 34 -7.21 -8.15 0.02
CA ASP A 34 -8.23 -7.31 0.68
C ASP A 34 -7.71 -6.56 1.93
N GLU A 35 -6.64 -7.06 2.55
CA GLU A 35 -6.00 -6.46 3.73
C GLU A 35 -4.88 -5.49 3.37
N LEU A 36 -4.21 -5.70 2.23
CA LEU A 36 -3.09 -4.87 1.77
C LEU A 36 -3.42 -3.39 1.74
N ILE A 37 -4.55 -3.01 1.13
CA ILE A 37 -4.92 -1.59 1.01
C ILE A 37 -5.14 -0.96 2.39
N ARG A 38 -5.76 -1.69 3.34
CA ARG A 38 -6.03 -1.19 4.69
C ARG A 38 -4.74 -0.95 5.47
N GLU A 39 -3.77 -1.84 5.35
CA GLU A 39 -2.48 -1.70 6.03
C GLU A 39 -1.61 -0.63 5.37
N ILE A 40 -1.64 -0.51 4.04
CA ILE A 40 -0.91 0.52 3.31
C ILE A 40 -1.42 1.93 3.65
N ILE A 41 -2.74 2.17 3.63
CA ILE A 41 -3.32 3.50 3.89
C ILE A 41 -3.21 3.93 5.37
N ARG A 42 -2.98 2.97 6.28
CA ARG A 42 -2.69 3.27 7.68
C ARG A 42 -1.38 4.02 7.85
N VAL A 43 -0.38 3.70 7.02
CA VAL A 43 0.98 4.23 7.15
C VAL A 43 1.28 5.29 6.08
N PHE A 44 0.71 5.15 4.89
CA PHE A 44 1.03 5.99 3.74
C PHE A 44 -0.22 6.61 3.12
N TYR A 45 -0.05 7.77 2.49
CA TYR A 45 -1.08 8.32 1.63
C TYR A 45 -0.89 7.73 0.22
N VAL A 46 -1.82 6.89 -0.21
CA VAL A 46 -1.70 6.14 -1.46
C VAL A 46 -2.70 6.63 -2.48
N ASP A 47 -2.20 6.80 -3.71
CA ASP A 47 -3.05 7.07 -4.86
C ASP A 47 -3.78 5.78 -5.27
N LEU A 48 -5.10 5.76 -5.07
CA LEU A 48 -5.95 4.61 -5.34
C LEU A 48 -5.89 4.19 -6.82
N ASP A 49 -5.86 5.15 -7.73
CA ASP A 49 -5.80 4.90 -9.18
C ASP A 49 -4.51 4.16 -9.55
N THR A 50 -3.38 4.65 -9.05
CA THR A 50 -2.06 4.03 -9.23
C THR A 50 -2.00 2.65 -8.57
N TYR A 51 -2.56 2.50 -7.37
CA TYR A 51 -2.62 1.21 -6.67
C TYR A 51 -3.44 0.17 -7.44
N GLU A 52 -4.62 0.54 -7.93
CA GLU A 52 -5.44 -0.35 -8.75
C GLU A 52 -4.73 -0.75 -10.04
N GLU A 53 -4.02 0.18 -10.68
CA GLU A 53 -3.23 -0.11 -11.89
C GLU A 53 -2.12 -1.13 -11.60
N VAL A 54 -1.39 -0.95 -10.49
CA VAL A 54 -0.33 -1.87 -10.04
C VAL A 54 -0.91 -3.24 -9.70
N LEU A 55 -2.04 -3.31 -9.00
CA LEU A 55 -2.72 -4.58 -8.70
C LEU A 55 -3.19 -5.30 -9.97
N LYS A 56 -3.74 -4.57 -10.94
CA LYS A 56 -4.16 -5.14 -12.23
C LYS A 56 -2.97 -5.73 -12.98
N GLN A 57 -1.83 -5.04 -12.98
CA GLN A 57 -0.59 -5.56 -13.58
C GLN A 57 -0.06 -6.78 -12.84
N ALA A 58 -0.05 -6.74 -11.50
CA ALA A 58 0.42 -7.85 -10.67
C ALA A 58 -0.45 -9.11 -10.79
N ARG A 59 -1.75 -8.98 -11.09
CA ARG A 59 -2.67 -10.11 -11.34
C ARG A 59 -2.61 -10.64 -12.76
N ALA A 60 -2.07 -9.87 -13.69
CA ALA A 60 -1.95 -10.23 -15.11
C ALA A 60 -0.61 -10.92 -15.45
N ALA A 61 0.33 -10.96 -14.52
CA ALA A 61 1.63 -11.62 -14.61
C ALA A 61 1.61 -12.99 -13.94
#